data_AF-A0A5C3LYA5-F1
#
_entry.id   AF-A0A5C3LYA5-F1
#
_cell.length_a   1.000
_cell.length_b   1.000
_cell.length_c   1.000
_cell.angle_alpha   90.00
_cell.angle_beta   90.00
_cell.angle_gamma   90.00
#
_symmetry.space_group_name_H-M   'P 1'
#
loop_
_entity.id
_entity.type
_entity.pdbx_description
1 polymer ?
#
loop_
_entity_poly.entity_id
_entity_poly.type
_entity_poly.pdbx_seq_one_letter_code
_entity_poly.pdbx_strand_id
1 'polypeptide(L)'
;MATRPTFLSRWISVEEPGGDRYRPGGPVASTTRLSRLSPLFTAILIGGLAMTIYGIYDIYGTMTMWPKAVRSDLRDGLTAKYKNDPDRSALYLQRAWDTARGLHVDVFKPHPYLKLSGIGIALAGVFESSGKLEQAYNVYCEVISQMKEDASKGQLAPLEHMRVVAVAYKLGEMAQILKKPLDEEESWLVYAVEEELKNVFEKPIAVGEVLDVKGATIEDEAKVIVSELGLPLWATKHDLAAPFEALGSFYSRVGKLDYAMPLYLQAVSILIPPTPQKSSADDRCRGAQMMGNIAKLILRKDSSKETIAQAESWAKKGLEVADVSRKSLRKHEICDIAYAMMLYNLAMIREMAGDGEKARALLTESMNHSKEIGLREGVTHAEEALRALDSDNVKFNSVLPGAQITKAA
;
A
#
# COMPACT_ATOMS: atom_id res chain seq x y z
N MET A 1 -16.01 -51.48 43.81
CA MET A 1 -15.58 -50.53 44.85
C MET A 1 -15.82 -49.13 44.28
N ALA A 2 -17.01 -48.55 44.48
CA ALA A 2 -17.50 -47.86 45.69
C ALA A 2 -16.90 -46.44 45.79
N THR A 3 -17.63 -45.33 45.98
CA THR A 3 -19.05 -45.07 46.35
C THR A 3 -19.30 -43.55 46.26
N ARG A 4 -20.57 -43.15 46.02
CA ARG A 4 -21.12 -41.79 46.26
C ARG A 4 -21.21 -41.46 47.77
N PRO A 5 -21.48 -40.19 48.15
CA PRO A 5 -22.81 -39.81 48.73
C PRO A 5 -23.29 -38.41 48.24
N THR A 6 -24.58 -38.05 47.98
CA THR A 6 -25.85 -37.90 48.76
C THR A 6 -25.76 -36.90 49.94
N PHE A 7 -26.38 -35.71 49.91
CA PHE A 7 -27.80 -35.26 50.05
C PHE A 7 -28.13 -34.71 51.47
N LEU A 8 -29.12 -33.81 51.53
CA LEU A 8 -29.87 -33.22 52.68
C LEU A 8 -29.40 -31.82 53.12
N SER A 9 -30.16 -30.72 52.95
CA SER A 9 -31.52 -30.33 53.39
C SER A 9 -31.64 -30.04 54.91
N ARG A 10 -31.80 -28.76 55.29
CA ARG A 10 -32.51 -28.29 56.50
C ARG A 10 -32.84 -26.80 56.36
N TRP A 11 -34.10 -26.41 56.15
CA TRP A 11 -35.31 -26.44 56.99
C TRP A 11 -35.60 -25.01 57.48
N ILE A 12 -36.76 -24.52 57.03
CA ILE A 12 -37.43 -23.27 57.36
C ILE A 12 -38.01 -23.40 58.78
N SER A 13 -37.85 -22.36 59.60
CA SER A 13 -38.66 -22.15 60.80
C SER A 13 -39.62 -20.98 60.55
N VAL A 14 -40.90 -21.30 60.69
CA VAL A 14 -42.03 -20.37 60.75
C VAL A 14 -42.23 -19.99 62.22
N GLU A 15 -42.37 -18.69 62.48
CA GLU A 15 -42.85 -18.17 63.76
C GLU A 15 -43.85 -17.05 63.44
N GLU A 16 -45.13 -17.31 63.70
CA GLU A 16 -46.13 -16.26 63.96
C GLU A 16 -46.18 -16.03 65.48
N PRO A 17 -46.47 -14.81 65.95
CA PRO A 17 -47.85 -14.60 66.41
C PRO A 17 -48.38 -13.16 66.24
N GLY A 18 -49.72 -13.06 66.22
CA GLY A 18 -50.42 -11.99 66.94
C GLY A 18 -51.10 -10.95 66.06
N GLY A 19 -52.41 -11.11 65.88
CA GLY A 19 -53.26 -10.11 65.25
C GLY A 19 -53.55 -8.91 66.14
N ASP A 20 -53.92 -7.79 65.52
CA ASP A 20 -55.12 -7.06 65.91
C ASP A 20 -55.53 -5.98 64.88
N ARG A 21 -56.85 -5.92 64.67
CA ARG A 21 -57.67 -4.76 64.28
C ARG A 21 -57.54 -4.12 62.89
N TYR A 22 -58.59 -4.44 62.13
CA TYR A 22 -59.17 -3.71 60.99
C TYR A 22 -59.57 -2.26 61.34
N ARG A 23 -59.12 -1.29 60.52
CA ARG A 23 -59.78 0.01 60.28
C ARG A 23 -59.61 0.38 58.80
N PRO A 24 -60.67 0.70 58.04
CA PRO A 24 -60.56 1.11 56.66
C PRO A 24 -60.38 2.63 56.58
N GLY A 25 -59.40 3.10 55.80
CA GLY A 25 -59.18 4.54 55.62
C GLY A 25 -58.21 4.88 54.49
N GLY A 26 -58.76 5.13 53.30
CA GLY A 26 -58.18 6.00 52.28
C GLY A 26 -57.31 5.33 51.19
N PRO A 27 -57.49 5.68 49.90
CA PRO A 27 -56.57 5.28 48.86
C PRO A 27 -55.31 6.15 48.95
N VAL A 28 -54.21 5.58 49.44
CA VAL A 28 -52.89 6.17 49.18
C VAL A 28 -52.50 5.75 47.77
N ALA A 29 -52.70 6.66 46.82
CA ALA A 29 -52.06 6.58 45.52
C ALA A 29 -50.54 6.66 45.75
N SER A 30 -49.89 5.51 45.81
CA SER A 30 -48.44 5.39 45.66
C SER A 30 -48.11 5.65 44.20
N THR A 31 -48.11 6.92 43.82
CA THR A 31 -47.50 7.40 42.59
C THR A 31 -46.01 7.10 42.70
N THR A 32 -45.57 5.98 42.15
CA THR A 32 -44.16 5.76 41.80
C THR A 32 -43.78 6.87 40.84
N ARG A 33 -43.25 7.98 41.40
CA ARG A 33 -42.57 9.01 40.64
C ARG A 33 -41.42 8.31 39.94
N LEU A 34 -41.51 8.11 38.62
CA LEU A 34 -40.32 7.88 37.82
C LEU A 34 -39.38 9.05 38.13
N SER A 35 -38.31 8.77 38.87
CA SER A 35 -37.22 9.71 39.09
C SER A 35 -36.81 10.25 37.72
N ARG A 36 -36.86 11.58 37.56
CA ARG A 36 -36.30 12.26 36.39
C ARG A 36 -34.83 11.84 36.31
N LEU A 37 -34.53 10.93 35.38
CA LEU A 37 -33.15 10.56 35.08
C LEU A 37 -32.40 11.84 34.74
N SER A 38 -31.21 11.99 35.32
CA SER A 38 -30.34 13.14 35.04
C SER A 38 -30.17 13.27 33.52
N PRO A 39 -30.27 14.48 32.93
CA PRO A 39 -30.09 14.69 31.50
C PRO A 39 -28.80 14.05 30.94
N LEU A 40 -27.73 14.03 31.75
CA LEU A 40 -26.47 13.38 31.41
C LEU A 40 -26.61 11.85 31.30
N PHE A 41 -27.34 11.22 32.22
CA PHE A 41 -27.54 9.76 32.21
C PHE A 41 -28.43 9.34 31.03
N THR A 42 -29.46 10.13 30.72
CA THR A 42 -30.30 9.92 29.53
C THR A 42 -29.48 10.11 28.24
N ALA A 43 -28.60 11.11 28.18
CA ALA A 43 -27.72 11.32 27.04
C ALA A 43 -26.72 10.15 26.85
N ILE A 44 -26.15 9.62 27.94
CA ILE A 44 -25.26 8.45 27.89
C ILE A 44 -26.01 7.20 27.43
N LEU A 45 -27.24 6.96 27.90
CA LEU A 45 -28.05 5.81 27.46
C LEU A 45 -28.43 5.90 25.99
N ILE A 46 -28.86 7.08 25.52
CA ILE A 46 -29.17 7.30 24.10
C ILE A 46 -27.92 7.14 23.25
N GLY A 47 -26.78 7.70 23.68
CA GLY A 47 -25.49 7.54 23.02
C GLY A 47 -25.03 6.09 22.96
N GLY A 48 -25.16 5.34 24.06
CA GLY A 48 -24.82 3.92 24.14
C GLY A 48 -25.70 3.05 23.24
N LEU A 49 -27.01 3.32 23.21
CA LEU A 49 -27.95 2.64 22.31
C LEU A 49 -27.63 2.97 20.84
N ALA A 50 -27.34 4.25 20.53
CA ALA A 50 -26.95 4.66 19.19
C ALA A 50 -25.64 3.99 18.73
N MET A 51 -24.62 3.93 19.59
CA MET A 51 -23.37 3.21 19.29
C MET A 51 -23.60 1.70 19.11
N THR A 52 -24.50 1.09 19.88
CA THR A 52 -24.81 -0.34 19.76
C THR A 52 -25.59 -0.64 18.49
N ILE A 53 -26.58 0.20 18.14
CA ILE A 53 -27.31 0.08 16.86
C ILE A 53 -26.37 0.29 15.69
N TYR A 54 -25.50 1.30 15.75
CA TYR A 54 -24.48 1.56 14.73
C TYR A 54 -23.52 0.37 14.59
N GLY A 55 -22.99 -0.14 15.70
CA GLY A 55 -22.11 -1.31 15.69
C GLY A 55 -22.78 -2.59 15.19
N ILE A 56 -24.05 -2.83 15.54
CA ILE A 56 -24.82 -3.98 15.01
C ILE A 56 -25.08 -3.83 13.51
N TYR A 57 -25.41 -2.62 13.03
CA TYR A 57 -25.61 -2.37 11.61
C TYR A 57 -24.32 -2.58 10.81
N ASP A 58 -23.20 -2.07 11.31
CA ASP A 58 -21.88 -2.24 10.73
C ASP A 58 -21.49 -3.73 10.65
N ILE A 59 -21.60 -4.45 11.78
CA ILE A 59 -21.33 -5.90 11.85
C ILE A 59 -22.26 -6.69 10.90
N TYR A 60 -23.54 -6.33 10.82
CA TYR A 60 -24.50 -7.00 9.93
C TYR A 60 -24.15 -6.76 8.45
N GLY A 61 -23.72 -5.54 8.09
CA GLY A 61 -23.20 -5.21 6.77
C GLY A 61 -21.99 -6.08 6.41
N THR A 62 -20.99 -6.15 7.30
CA THR A 62 -19.81 -7.00 7.11
C THR A 62 -20.17 -8.48 6.97
N MET A 63 -21.11 -8.97 7.77
CA MET A 63 -21.53 -10.38 7.72
C MET A 63 -22.35 -10.75 6.47
N THR A 64 -22.88 -9.76 5.73
CA THR A 64 -23.76 -10.02 4.57
C THR A 64 -23.17 -9.58 3.23
N MET A 65 -22.05 -8.85 3.23
CA MET A 65 -21.40 -8.35 2.01
C MET A 65 -20.84 -9.44 1.08
N TRP A 66 -20.50 -10.61 1.63
CA TRP A 66 -19.96 -11.76 0.90
C TRP A 66 -21.04 -12.77 0.54
N PRO A 67 -20.99 -13.42 -0.63
CA PRO A 67 -21.93 -14.49 -0.98
C PRO A 67 -21.89 -15.64 0.04
N LYS A 68 -23.06 -16.23 0.35
CA LYS A 68 -23.17 -17.31 1.37
C LYS A 68 -22.21 -18.47 1.11
N ALA A 69 -21.99 -18.82 -0.16
CA ALA A 69 -21.12 -19.93 -0.56
C ALA A 69 -19.64 -19.68 -0.24
N VAL A 70 -19.19 -18.42 -0.23
CA VAL A 70 -17.77 -18.06 -0.05
C VAL A 70 -17.46 -17.70 1.41
N ARG A 71 -18.44 -17.19 2.14
CA ARG A 71 -18.25 -16.50 3.42
C ARG A 71 -17.57 -17.34 4.51
N SER A 72 -17.91 -18.62 4.62
CA SER A 72 -17.34 -19.49 5.67
C SER A 72 -15.84 -19.68 5.47
N ASP A 73 -15.45 -20.15 4.28
CA ASP A 73 -14.05 -20.41 3.95
C ASP A 73 -13.25 -19.09 3.97
N LEU A 74 -13.82 -17.97 3.49
CA LEU A 74 -13.15 -16.67 3.55
C LEU A 74 -12.86 -16.25 5.00
N ARG A 75 -13.86 -16.32 5.89
CA ARG A 75 -13.70 -15.95 7.30
C ARG A 75 -12.68 -16.84 8.00
N ASP A 76 -12.74 -18.15 7.78
CA ASP A 76 -11.82 -19.10 8.42
C ASP A 76 -10.38 -18.89 7.93
N GLY A 77 -10.21 -18.59 6.64
CA GLY A 77 -8.92 -18.23 6.05
C GLY A 77 -8.33 -16.95 6.64
N LEU A 78 -9.11 -15.86 6.67
CA LEU A 78 -8.67 -14.60 7.28
C LEU A 78 -8.38 -14.77 8.78
N THR A 79 -9.20 -15.54 9.50
CA THR A 79 -8.96 -15.84 10.92
C THR A 79 -7.64 -16.57 11.12
N ALA A 80 -7.30 -17.55 10.26
CA ALA A 80 -6.03 -18.25 10.31
C ALA A 80 -4.85 -17.33 9.95
N LYS A 81 -5.01 -16.42 8.97
CA LYS A 81 -4.04 -15.36 8.64
C LYS A 81 -3.70 -14.51 9.87
N TYR A 82 -4.70 -14.00 10.59
CA TYR A 82 -4.48 -13.20 11.80
C TYR A 82 -3.85 -14.00 12.96
N LYS A 83 -4.04 -15.32 12.98
CA LYS A 83 -3.38 -16.22 13.93
C LYS A 83 -1.96 -16.62 13.52
N ASN A 84 -1.45 -16.07 12.42
CA ASN A 84 -0.15 -16.39 11.85
C ASN A 84 0.01 -17.89 11.51
N ASP A 85 -1.06 -18.50 11.01
CA ASP A 85 -1.10 -19.88 10.50
C ASP A 85 -1.25 -19.85 8.97
N PRO A 86 -0.14 -19.68 8.22
CA PRO A 86 -0.20 -19.43 6.78
C PRO A 86 -0.69 -20.62 5.97
N ASP A 87 -0.36 -21.85 6.37
CA ASP A 87 -0.77 -23.04 5.61
C ASP A 87 -2.28 -23.27 5.71
N ARG A 88 -2.84 -23.13 6.92
CA ARG A 88 -4.29 -23.21 7.12
C ARG A 88 -5.02 -22.05 6.46
N SER A 89 -4.45 -20.85 6.56
CA SER A 89 -4.97 -19.66 5.87
C SER A 89 -5.06 -19.89 4.37
N ALA A 90 -3.96 -20.32 3.73
CA ALA A 90 -3.90 -20.58 2.30
C ALA A 90 -4.93 -21.65 1.89
N LEU A 91 -5.09 -22.72 2.65
CA LEU A 91 -6.06 -23.77 2.36
C LEU A 91 -7.51 -23.24 2.28
N TYR A 92 -7.93 -22.47 3.27
CA TYR A 92 -9.29 -21.91 3.30
C TYR A 92 -9.47 -20.79 2.26
N LEU A 93 -8.49 -19.91 2.11
CA LEU A 93 -8.55 -18.84 1.10
C LEU A 93 -8.53 -19.39 -0.32
N GLN A 94 -7.81 -20.49 -0.59
CA GLN A 94 -7.85 -21.19 -1.87
C GLN A 94 -9.25 -21.72 -2.15
N ARG A 95 -9.88 -22.39 -1.19
CA ARG A 95 -11.27 -22.87 -1.34
C ARG A 95 -12.26 -21.73 -1.56
N ALA A 96 -12.10 -20.63 -0.82
CA ALA A 96 -12.90 -19.43 -0.98
C ALA A 96 -12.72 -18.83 -2.38
N TRP A 97 -11.48 -18.75 -2.86
CA TRP A 97 -11.14 -18.28 -4.19
C TRP A 97 -11.75 -19.16 -5.27
N ASP A 98 -11.51 -20.47 -5.24
CA ASP A 98 -12.04 -21.44 -6.20
C ASP A 98 -13.57 -21.38 -6.27
N THR A 99 -14.23 -21.27 -5.11
CA THR A 99 -15.68 -21.09 -5.05
C THR A 99 -16.11 -19.75 -5.66
N ALA A 100 -15.44 -18.66 -5.30
CA ALA A 100 -15.78 -17.31 -5.76
C ALA A 100 -15.67 -17.18 -7.28
N ARG A 101 -14.62 -17.74 -7.89
CA ARG A 101 -14.42 -17.76 -9.35
C ARG A 101 -15.48 -18.55 -10.11
N GLY A 102 -16.11 -19.54 -9.46
CA GLY A 102 -17.21 -20.32 -10.04
C GLY A 102 -18.57 -19.63 -9.99
N LEU A 103 -18.69 -18.49 -9.31
CA LEU A 103 -19.94 -17.74 -9.20
C LEU A 103 -20.05 -16.65 -10.28
N HIS A 104 -21.28 -16.29 -10.64
CA HIS A 104 -21.52 -15.15 -11.51
C HIS A 104 -21.09 -13.84 -10.83
N VAL A 105 -20.44 -12.95 -11.58
CA VAL A 105 -19.86 -11.69 -11.08
C VAL A 105 -20.89 -10.80 -10.38
N ASP A 106 -22.14 -10.80 -10.84
CA ASP A 106 -23.25 -10.03 -10.24
C ASP A 106 -23.52 -10.34 -8.77
N VAL A 107 -23.18 -11.54 -8.29
CA VAL A 107 -23.40 -11.93 -6.89
C VAL A 107 -22.50 -11.13 -5.95
N PHE A 108 -21.45 -10.49 -6.47
CA PHE A 108 -20.51 -9.66 -5.71
C PHE A 108 -20.82 -8.16 -5.77
N LYS A 109 -21.96 -7.73 -6.33
CA LYS A 109 -22.40 -6.32 -6.31
C LYS A 109 -22.34 -5.70 -4.88
N PRO A 110 -22.14 -4.38 -4.76
CA PRO A 110 -22.04 -3.37 -5.83
C PRO A 110 -20.66 -3.28 -6.51
N HIS A 111 -19.59 -3.79 -5.90
CA HIS A 111 -18.22 -3.74 -6.42
C HIS A 111 -17.69 -5.14 -6.72
N PRO A 112 -18.19 -5.78 -7.78
CA PRO A 112 -17.99 -7.19 -7.96
C PRO A 112 -16.52 -7.55 -8.17
N TYR A 113 -15.77 -6.75 -8.92
CA TYR A 113 -14.37 -7.03 -9.18
C TYR A 113 -13.46 -6.65 -8.01
N LEU A 114 -13.81 -5.64 -7.20
CA LEU A 114 -13.06 -5.38 -5.96
C LEU A 114 -13.17 -6.54 -4.98
N LYS A 115 -14.38 -7.10 -4.80
CA LYS A 115 -14.60 -8.24 -3.91
C LYS A 115 -13.91 -9.50 -4.43
N LEU A 116 -14.12 -9.83 -5.71
CA LEU A 116 -13.56 -11.03 -6.33
C LEU A 116 -12.03 -10.98 -6.33
N SER A 117 -11.43 -9.92 -6.90
CA SER A 117 -9.97 -9.76 -6.91
C SER A 117 -9.37 -9.66 -5.51
N GLY A 118 -10.10 -9.06 -4.56
CA GLY A 118 -9.68 -8.98 -3.16
C GLY A 118 -9.43 -10.34 -2.52
N ILE A 119 -10.29 -11.34 -2.78
CA ILE A 119 -10.10 -12.71 -2.26
C ILE A 119 -8.81 -13.31 -2.82
N GLY A 120 -8.58 -13.20 -4.13
CA GLY A 120 -7.37 -13.69 -4.78
C GLY A 120 -6.11 -12.98 -4.30
N ILE A 121 -6.15 -11.64 -4.13
CA ILE A 121 -5.01 -10.87 -3.61
C ILE A 121 -4.70 -11.24 -2.16
N ALA A 122 -5.72 -11.48 -1.32
CA ALA A 122 -5.53 -11.94 0.05
C ALA A 122 -4.86 -13.33 0.10
N LEU A 123 -5.27 -14.25 -0.77
CA LEU A 123 -4.64 -15.57 -0.92
C LEU A 123 -3.18 -15.45 -1.38
N ALA A 124 -2.94 -14.69 -2.45
CA ALA A 124 -1.60 -14.48 -2.99
C ALA A 124 -0.67 -13.82 -1.95
N GLY A 125 -1.18 -12.88 -1.15
CA GLY A 125 -0.42 -12.26 -0.07
C GLY A 125 0.01 -13.24 1.03
N VAL A 126 -0.78 -14.28 1.30
CA VAL A 126 -0.38 -15.37 2.22
C VAL A 126 0.69 -16.25 1.60
N PHE A 127 0.62 -16.52 0.29
CA PHE A 127 1.70 -17.21 -0.42
C PHE A 127 2.99 -16.40 -0.43
N GLU A 128 2.92 -15.08 -0.64
CA GLU A 128 4.08 -14.18 -0.56
C GLU A 128 4.74 -14.23 0.82
N SER A 129 3.96 -14.05 1.89
CA SER A 129 4.51 -14.07 3.26
C SER A 129 5.09 -15.42 3.68
N SER A 130 4.70 -16.50 2.99
CA SER A 130 5.21 -17.86 3.19
C SER A 130 6.37 -18.22 2.27
N GLY A 131 6.85 -17.28 1.44
CA GLY A 131 7.92 -17.51 0.46
C GLY A 131 7.50 -18.35 -0.76
N LYS A 132 6.20 -18.65 -0.92
CA LYS A 132 5.65 -19.43 -2.04
C LYS A 132 5.36 -18.52 -3.24
N LEU A 133 6.38 -17.79 -3.70
CA LEU A 133 6.24 -16.69 -4.68
C LEU A 133 5.65 -17.13 -6.02
N GLU A 134 5.98 -18.32 -6.51
CA GLU A 134 5.42 -18.87 -7.76
C GLU A 134 3.90 -19.10 -7.66
N GLN A 135 3.42 -19.54 -6.49
CA GLN A 135 1.98 -19.73 -6.26
C GLN A 135 1.26 -18.38 -6.17
N ALA A 136 1.84 -17.41 -5.48
CA ALA A 136 1.33 -16.04 -5.45
C ALA A 136 1.22 -15.45 -6.86
N TYR A 137 2.27 -15.62 -7.68
CA TYR A 137 2.31 -15.15 -9.06
C TYR A 137 1.15 -15.72 -9.88
N ASN A 138 0.96 -17.03 -9.83
CA ASN A 138 -0.13 -17.70 -10.56
C ASN A 138 -1.51 -17.18 -10.13
N VAL A 139 -1.74 -16.97 -8.83
CA VAL A 139 -3.00 -16.40 -8.35
C VAL A 139 -3.20 -14.97 -8.87
N TYR A 140 -2.16 -14.13 -8.91
CA TYR A 140 -2.29 -12.79 -9.51
C TYR A 140 -2.59 -12.84 -11.02
N CYS A 141 -1.99 -13.76 -11.77
CA CYS A 141 -2.32 -14.00 -13.18
C CYS A 141 -3.79 -14.41 -13.36
N GLU A 142 -4.31 -15.26 -12.47
CA GLU A 142 -5.73 -15.63 -12.48
C GLU A 142 -6.62 -14.42 -12.17
N VAL A 143 -6.30 -13.63 -11.14
CA VAL A 143 -7.06 -12.43 -10.75
C VAL A 143 -7.18 -11.46 -11.90
N ILE A 144 -6.08 -11.10 -12.56
CA ILE A 144 -6.12 -10.12 -13.65
C ILE A 144 -6.86 -10.66 -14.86
N SER A 145 -6.74 -11.96 -15.15
CA SER A 145 -7.44 -12.61 -16.27
C SER A 145 -8.96 -12.50 -16.17
N GLN A 146 -9.51 -12.50 -14.94
CA GLN A 146 -10.95 -12.33 -14.72
C GLN A 146 -11.46 -10.92 -14.98
N MET A 147 -10.59 -9.92 -14.85
CA MET A 147 -10.94 -8.51 -15.02
C MET A 147 -10.62 -8.00 -16.42
N LYS A 148 -9.72 -8.67 -17.14
CA LYS A 148 -9.13 -8.20 -18.40
C LYS A 148 -10.15 -7.97 -19.52
N GLU A 149 -11.14 -8.85 -19.66
CA GLU A 149 -12.18 -8.72 -20.69
C GLU A 149 -13.01 -7.45 -20.45
N ASP A 150 -13.55 -7.29 -19.25
CA ASP A 150 -14.39 -6.14 -18.91
C ASP A 150 -13.60 -4.84 -18.80
N ALA A 151 -12.30 -4.92 -18.43
CA ALA A 151 -11.36 -3.80 -18.53
C ALA A 151 -11.24 -3.31 -19.97
N SER A 152 -11.01 -4.22 -20.93
CA SER A 152 -10.83 -3.86 -22.34
C SER A 152 -12.09 -3.28 -22.99
N LYS A 153 -13.28 -3.62 -22.46
CA LYS A 153 -14.57 -3.06 -22.87
C LYS A 153 -14.90 -1.73 -22.17
N GLY A 154 -14.06 -1.28 -21.23
CA GLY A 154 -14.30 -0.08 -20.42
C GLY A 154 -15.53 -0.20 -19.50
N GLN A 155 -15.85 -1.41 -19.04
CA GLN A 155 -17.02 -1.72 -18.22
C GLN A 155 -16.73 -1.72 -16.71
N LEU A 156 -15.46 -1.56 -16.32
CA LEU A 156 -15.05 -1.51 -14.92
C LEU A 156 -15.33 -0.15 -14.27
N ALA A 157 -15.69 -0.16 -12.99
CA ALA A 157 -15.72 1.06 -12.20
C ALA A 157 -14.29 1.63 -12.02
N PRO A 158 -14.13 2.94 -11.73
CA PRO A 158 -12.79 3.55 -11.61
C PRO A 158 -11.86 2.84 -10.64
N LEU A 159 -12.34 2.47 -9.44
CA LEU A 159 -11.53 1.75 -8.44
C LEU A 159 -11.19 0.31 -8.88
N GLU A 160 -12.05 -0.33 -9.65
CA GLU A 160 -11.81 -1.67 -10.21
C GLU A 160 -10.80 -1.60 -11.35
N HIS A 161 -10.82 -0.53 -12.14
CA HIS A 161 -9.80 -0.29 -13.14
C HIS A 161 -8.42 -0.07 -12.50
N MET A 162 -8.33 0.78 -11.46
CA MET A 162 -7.08 0.97 -10.72
C MET A 162 -6.56 -0.32 -10.07
N ARG A 163 -7.47 -1.25 -9.72
CA ARG A 163 -7.10 -2.60 -9.27
C ARG A 163 -6.36 -3.38 -10.36
N VAL A 164 -6.83 -3.31 -11.62
CA VAL A 164 -6.17 -3.96 -12.76
C VAL A 164 -4.75 -3.43 -12.92
N VAL A 165 -4.58 -2.10 -12.90
CA VAL A 165 -3.26 -1.45 -13.02
C VAL A 165 -2.33 -1.91 -11.89
N ALA A 166 -2.81 -1.92 -10.65
CA ALA A 166 -2.03 -2.35 -9.49
C ALA A 166 -1.59 -3.82 -9.57
N VAL A 167 -2.49 -4.72 -10.00
CA VAL A 167 -2.16 -6.15 -10.17
C VAL A 167 -1.19 -6.36 -11.33
N ALA A 168 -1.35 -5.65 -12.45
CA ALA A 168 -0.43 -5.71 -13.58
C ALA A 168 0.98 -5.25 -13.19
N TYR A 169 1.07 -4.11 -12.49
CA TYR A 169 2.32 -3.60 -11.93
C TYR A 169 2.98 -4.64 -11.01
N LYS A 170 2.22 -5.22 -10.07
CA LYS A 170 2.71 -6.26 -9.15
C LYS A 170 3.22 -7.50 -9.89
N LEU A 171 2.53 -7.93 -10.95
CA LEU A 171 2.96 -9.04 -11.80
C LEU A 171 4.29 -8.74 -12.49
N GLY A 172 4.52 -7.51 -12.94
CA GLY A 172 5.82 -7.05 -13.45
C GLY A 172 6.93 -7.16 -12.41
N GLU A 173 6.71 -6.64 -11.19
CA GLU A 173 7.68 -6.76 -10.08
C GLU A 173 7.99 -8.23 -9.75
N MET A 174 6.97 -9.07 -9.68
CA MET A 174 7.13 -10.49 -9.39
C MET A 174 7.84 -11.25 -10.50
N ALA A 175 7.57 -10.90 -11.78
CA ALA A 175 8.27 -11.47 -12.92
C ALA A 175 9.78 -11.20 -12.82
N GLN A 176 10.17 -9.98 -12.41
CA GLN A 176 11.56 -9.65 -12.13
C GLN A 176 12.15 -10.50 -10.99
N ILE A 177 11.47 -10.60 -9.85
CA ILE A 177 11.93 -11.35 -8.66
C ILE A 177 12.10 -12.84 -8.98
N LEU A 178 11.12 -13.43 -9.67
CA LEU A 178 11.11 -14.83 -10.08
C LEU A 178 12.02 -15.11 -11.28
N LYS A 179 12.64 -14.09 -11.86
CA LYS A 179 13.48 -14.18 -13.07
C LYS A 179 12.73 -14.84 -14.23
N LYS A 180 11.47 -14.46 -14.40
CA LYS A 180 10.66 -14.84 -15.56
C LYS A 180 11.30 -14.29 -16.84
N PRO A 181 10.92 -14.82 -18.02
CA PRO A 181 11.33 -14.26 -19.30
C PRO A 181 11.09 -12.73 -19.39
N LEU A 182 12.00 -12.02 -20.05
CA LEU A 182 11.95 -10.55 -20.12
C LEU A 182 10.71 -10.03 -20.84
N ASP A 183 10.19 -10.79 -21.81
CA ASP A 183 8.95 -10.50 -22.52
C ASP A 183 7.73 -10.57 -21.60
N GLU A 184 7.72 -11.50 -20.65
CA GLU A 184 6.66 -11.61 -19.65
C GLU A 184 6.69 -10.41 -18.70
N GLU A 185 7.86 -10.03 -18.18
CA GLU A 185 8.02 -8.80 -17.38
C GLU A 185 7.61 -7.54 -18.16
N GLU A 186 8.11 -7.37 -19.38
CA GLU A 186 7.78 -6.24 -20.27
C GLU A 186 6.27 -6.17 -20.50
N SER A 187 5.62 -7.29 -20.79
CA SER A 187 4.19 -7.34 -21.10
C SER A 187 3.32 -6.84 -19.95
N TRP A 188 3.65 -7.18 -18.71
CA TRP A 188 2.89 -6.76 -17.54
C TRP A 188 3.09 -5.27 -17.23
N LEU A 189 4.33 -4.79 -17.31
CA LEU A 189 4.65 -3.38 -17.07
C LEU A 189 4.07 -2.46 -18.16
N VAL A 190 4.13 -2.89 -19.43
CA VAL A 190 3.47 -2.19 -20.54
C VAL A 190 1.96 -2.16 -20.34
N TYR A 191 1.35 -3.30 -19.99
CA TYR A 191 -0.10 -3.36 -19.75
C TYR A 191 -0.53 -2.41 -18.62
N ALA A 192 0.24 -2.33 -17.53
CA ALA A 192 -0.03 -1.40 -16.44
C ALA A 192 -0.02 0.07 -16.90
N VAL A 193 1.02 0.48 -17.63
CA VAL A 193 1.15 1.85 -18.15
C VAL A 193 0.07 2.17 -19.18
N GLU A 194 -0.24 1.26 -20.11
CA GLU A 194 -1.28 1.49 -21.12
C GLU A 194 -2.66 1.64 -20.50
N GLU A 195 -3.00 0.78 -19.54
CA GLU A 195 -4.29 0.87 -18.84
C GLU A 195 -4.40 2.17 -18.04
N GLU A 196 -3.32 2.61 -17.40
CA GLU A 196 -3.28 3.89 -16.71
C GLU A 196 -3.46 5.07 -17.68
N LEU A 197 -2.75 5.05 -18.83
CA LEU A 197 -2.86 6.10 -19.85
C LEU A 197 -4.27 6.23 -20.43
N LYS A 198 -4.91 5.11 -20.75
CA LYS A 198 -6.30 5.08 -21.28
C LYS A 198 -7.30 5.74 -20.35
N ASN A 199 -7.08 5.70 -19.04
CA ASN A 199 -8.10 6.09 -18.06
C ASN A 199 -7.80 7.39 -17.35
N VAL A 200 -6.54 7.71 -17.08
CA VAL A 200 -6.15 8.94 -16.37
C VAL A 200 -6.05 10.13 -17.33
N PHE A 201 -5.66 9.89 -18.60
CA PHE A 201 -5.40 10.97 -19.56
C PHE A 201 -6.53 11.20 -20.57
N GLU A 202 -7.30 10.17 -20.97
CA GLU A 202 -8.43 10.34 -21.91
C GLU A 202 -9.73 10.76 -21.21
N LYS A 203 -9.92 10.35 -19.96
CA LYS A 203 -11.02 10.76 -19.09
C LYS A 203 -10.40 11.31 -17.82
N PRO A 204 -9.97 12.59 -17.79
CA PRO A 204 -9.38 13.15 -16.59
C PRO A 204 -10.43 13.10 -15.48
N ILE A 205 -10.34 12.06 -14.66
CA ILE A 205 -10.79 12.14 -13.28
C ILE A 205 -9.97 13.30 -12.77
N ALA A 206 -10.62 14.43 -12.46
CA ALA A 206 -9.91 15.60 -12.02
C ALA A 206 -8.94 15.12 -10.93
N VAL A 207 -7.64 15.34 -11.12
CA VAL A 207 -6.61 14.76 -10.25
C VAL A 207 -6.76 15.26 -8.79
N GLY A 208 -7.57 16.30 -8.58
CA GLY A 208 -8.04 16.74 -7.26
C GLY A 208 -9.30 16.06 -6.70
N GLU A 209 -10.05 15.29 -7.49
CA GLU A 209 -11.26 14.57 -7.09
C GLU A 209 -10.99 13.15 -6.54
N VAL A 210 -9.86 12.51 -6.88
CA VAL A 210 -9.50 11.20 -6.29
C VAL A 210 -9.08 11.33 -4.81
N LEU A 211 -8.79 12.55 -4.34
CA LEU A 211 -8.38 12.81 -2.95
C LEU A 211 -9.39 13.65 -2.15
N ASP A 212 -10.43 14.21 -2.77
CA ASP A 212 -11.41 15.06 -2.04
C ASP A 212 -12.80 15.14 -2.73
N VAL A 213 -13.36 14.02 -3.20
CA VAL A 213 -14.79 13.97 -3.56
C VAL A 213 -15.61 13.60 -2.34
N LYS A 214 -16.53 14.50 -2.00
CA LYS A 214 -17.72 14.24 -1.16
C LYS A 214 -18.59 13.14 -1.78
N GLY A 215 -18.12 11.90 -1.67
CA GLY A 215 -18.80 10.66 -2.07
C GLY A 215 -18.66 9.62 -0.96
N ALA A 216 -19.05 10.01 0.26
CA ALA A 216 -18.93 9.26 1.52
C ALA A 216 -19.81 7.98 1.61
N THR A 217 -20.01 7.26 0.50
CA THR A 217 -20.77 5.99 0.48
C THR A 217 -20.07 4.92 -0.35
N ILE A 218 -19.62 5.25 -1.57
CA ILE A 218 -18.94 4.29 -2.46
C ILE A 218 -17.52 3.99 -1.98
N GLU A 219 -16.79 5.03 -1.56
CA GLU A 219 -15.43 4.84 -1.04
C GLU A 219 -15.42 4.12 0.30
N ASP A 220 -16.42 4.35 1.15
CA ASP A 220 -16.46 3.78 2.48
C ASP A 220 -16.73 2.28 2.42
N GLU A 221 -17.64 1.80 1.56
CA GLU A 221 -17.83 0.35 1.35
C GLU A 221 -16.59 -0.32 0.73
N ALA A 222 -15.95 0.32 -0.26
CA ALA A 222 -14.72 -0.18 -0.86
C ALA A 222 -13.56 -0.25 0.16
N LYS A 223 -13.41 0.78 1.00
CA LYS A 223 -12.43 0.83 2.10
C LYS A 223 -12.71 -0.26 3.14
N VAL A 224 -13.98 -0.52 3.46
CA VAL A 224 -14.38 -1.61 4.38
C VAL A 224 -14.03 -2.98 3.79
N ILE A 225 -14.37 -3.27 2.52
CA ILE A 225 -13.98 -4.52 1.83
C ILE A 225 -12.47 -4.74 1.92
N VAL A 226 -11.72 -3.70 1.57
CA VAL A 226 -10.26 -3.73 1.52
C VAL A 226 -9.63 -3.95 2.91
N SER A 227 -10.17 -3.28 3.94
CA SER A 227 -9.72 -3.39 5.32
C SER A 227 -10.01 -4.79 5.89
N GLU A 228 -11.22 -5.33 5.66
CA GLU A 228 -11.62 -6.65 6.15
C GLU A 228 -10.74 -7.77 5.60
N LEU A 229 -10.42 -7.71 4.30
CA LEU A 229 -9.54 -8.68 3.66
C LEU A 229 -8.06 -8.55 4.10
N GLY A 230 -7.71 -7.45 4.77
CA GLY A 230 -6.33 -7.13 5.13
C GLY A 230 -5.43 -7.10 3.88
N LEU A 231 -5.87 -6.40 2.84
CA LEU A 231 -5.12 -6.29 1.58
C LEU A 231 -3.84 -5.46 1.77
N PRO A 232 -2.76 -5.80 1.06
CA PRO A 232 -1.51 -5.04 1.13
C PRO A 232 -1.70 -3.62 0.58
N LEU A 233 -0.94 -2.66 1.13
CA LEU A 233 -1.08 -1.23 0.79
C LEU A 233 -0.95 -0.92 -0.72
N TRP A 234 -0.12 -1.67 -1.45
CA TRP A 234 0.03 -1.49 -2.90
C TRP A 234 -1.26 -1.78 -3.66
N ALA A 235 -2.14 -2.61 -3.12
CA ALA A 235 -3.40 -2.95 -3.73
C ALA A 235 -4.49 -1.91 -3.38
N THR A 236 -4.25 -1.01 -2.43
CA THR A 236 -5.26 -0.11 -1.88
C THR A 236 -4.98 1.36 -2.17
N LYS A 237 -3.70 1.74 -2.17
CA LYS A 237 -3.23 3.06 -2.56
C LYS A 237 -2.82 3.02 -4.03
N HIS A 238 -3.46 3.87 -4.83
CA HIS A 238 -3.09 4.00 -6.23
C HIS A 238 -1.91 4.97 -6.38
N ASP A 239 -0.83 4.48 -6.98
CA ASP A 239 0.40 5.22 -7.21
C ASP A 239 0.61 5.37 -8.72
N LEU A 240 0.17 6.52 -9.24
CA LEU A 240 0.20 6.83 -10.66
C LEU A 240 1.63 6.89 -11.23
N ALA A 241 2.64 7.12 -10.41
CA ALA A 241 4.01 7.21 -10.89
C ALA A 241 4.69 5.83 -10.97
N ALA A 242 4.25 4.87 -10.15
CA ALA A 242 4.94 3.59 -10.00
C ALA A 242 5.01 2.76 -11.30
N PRO A 243 3.94 2.62 -12.11
CA PRO A 243 4.02 1.88 -13.37
C PRO A 243 5.03 2.48 -14.36
N PHE A 244 5.06 3.81 -14.48
CA PHE A 244 6.03 4.50 -15.34
C PHE A 244 7.47 4.34 -14.82
N GLU A 245 7.67 4.45 -13.50
CA GLU A 245 8.96 4.22 -12.85
C GLU A 245 9.48 2.81 -13.11
N ALA A 246 8.65 1.78 -12.91
CA ALA A 246 9.04 0.38 -13.10
C ALA A 246 9.32 0.05 -14.57
N LEU A 247 8.46 0.48 -15.50
CA LEU A 247 8.72 0.27 -16.93
C LEU A 247 9.97 1.03 -17.41
N GLY A 248 10.19 2.24 -16.90
CA GLY A 248 11.41 3.01 -17.15
C GLY A 248 12.66 2.28 -16.62
N SER A 249 12.57 1.71 -15.42
CA SER A 249 13.63 0.89 -14.80
C SER A 249 13.92 -0.37 -15.60
N PHE A 250 12.88 -1.06 -16.07
CA PHE A 250 13.00 -2.21 -16.97
C PHE A 250 13.76 -1.83 -18.25
N TYR A 251 13.30 -0.80 -18.98
CA TYR A 251 13.95 -0.35 -20.21
C TYR A 251 15.37 0.16 -20.02
N SER A 252 15.64 0.83 -18.90
CA SER A 252 16.99 1.19 -18.50
C SER A 252 17.86 -0.06 -18.37
N ARG A 253 17.40 -1.09 -17.64
CA ARG A 253 18.16 -2.33 -17.41
C ARG A 253 18.46 -3.10 -18.69
N VAL A 254 17.49 -3.21 -19.61
CA VAL A 254 17.69 -3.92 -20.89
C VAL A 254 18.41 -3.09 -21.97
N GLY A 255 18.79 -1.84 -21.66
CA GLY A 255 19.55 -0.98 -22.58
C GLY A 255 18.70 -0.20 -23.59
N LYS A 256 17.37 -0.24 -23.46
CA LYS A 256 16.38 0.49 -24.27
C LYS A 256 16.25 1.95 -23.76
N LEU A 257 17.34 2.72 -23.80
CA LEU A 257 17.42 4.04 -23.15
C LEU A 257 16.41 5.07 -23.69
N ASP A 258 16.15 5.05 -25.00
CA ASP A 258 15.21 5.96 -25.66
C ASP A 258 13.76 5.72 -25.21
N TYR A 259 13.43 4.51 -24.74
CA TYR A 259 12.13 4.19 -24.15
C TYR A 259 12.09 4.52 -22.66
N ALA A 260 13.19 4.35 -21.93
CA ALA A 260 13.26 4.63 -20.50
C ALA A 260 13.12 6.13 -20.17
N MET A 261 13.74 6.99 -20.97
CA MET A 261 13.76 8.44 -20.76
C MET A 261 12.36 9.08 -20.66
N PRO A 262 11.46 8.91 -21.65
CA PRO A 262 10.12 9.51 -21.59
C PRO A 262 9.29 8.98 -20.40
N LEU A 263 9.49 7.71 -20.00
CA LEU A 263 8.78 7.13 -18.86
C LEU A 263 9.21 7.76 -17.53
N TYR A 264 10.51 7.97 -17.32
CA TYR A 264 10.96 8.68 -16.12
C TYR A 264 10.54 10.14 -16.12
N LEU A 265 10.56 10.83 -17.27
CA LEU A 265 10.04 12.20 -17.37
C LEU A 265 8.55 12.26 -17.02
N GLN A 266 7.77 11.27 -17.46
CA GLN A 266 6.37 11.14 -17.10
C GLN A 266 6.16 10.85 -15.61
N ALA A 267 6.95 9.97 -15.01
CA ALA A 267 6.91 9.73 -13.57
C ALA A 267 7.24 11.03 -12.78
N VAL A 268 8.22 11.81 -13.23
CA VAL A 268 8.57 13.11 -12.61
C VAL A 268 7.41 14.11 -12.73
N SER A 269 6.72 14.17 -13.88
CA SER A 269 5.62 15.12 -14.08
C SER A 269 4.40 14.79 -13.20
N ILE A 270 4.18 13.50 -12.92
CA ILE A 270 3.15 13.01 -11.99
C ILE A 270 3.54 13.33 -10.54
N LEU A 271 4.80 13.05 -10.16
CA LEU A 271 5.29 13.21 -8.78
C LEU A 271 5.51 14.67 -8.38
N ILE A 272 5.90 15.52 -9.35
CA ILE A 272 6.23 16.94 -9.15
C ILE A 272 5.52 17.75 -10.24
N PRO A 273 4.19 17.91 -10.14
CA PRO A 273 3.43 18.69 -11.11
C PRO A 273 3.78 20.18 -11.00
N PRO A 274 3.56 20.96 -12.07
CA PRO A 274 3.79 22.39 -12.04
C PRO A 274 2.83 23.09 -11.06
N THR A 275 3.26 24.26 -10.56
CA THR A 275 2.40 25.13 -9.76
C THR A 275 1.11 25.46 -10.51
N PRO A 276 -0.06 25.49 -9.85
CA PRO A 276 -0.26 25.61 -8.40
C PRO A 276 -0.38 24.29 -7.63
N GLN A 277 -0.28 23.13 -8.30
CA GLN A 277 -0.45 21.83 -7.66
C GLN A 277 0.69 21.57 -6.67
N LYS A 278 0.36 21.00 -5.50
CA LYS A 278 1.33 20.69 -4.45
C LYS A 278 1.46 19.18 -4.29
N SER A 279 2.70 18.71 -4.27
CA SER A 279 3.02 17.31 -3.97
C SER A 279 3.33 17.09 -2.49
N SER A 280 3.12 15.86 -2.03
CA SER A 280 3.62 15.42 -0.74
C SER A 280 5.16 15.49 -0.71
N ALA A 281 5.77 15.39 0.48
CA ALA A 281 7.22 15.29 0.55
C ALA A 281 7.73 13.97 -0.03
N ASP A 282 7.04 12.86 0.21
CA ASP A 282 7.32 11.54 -0.35
C ASP A 282 7.41 11.62 -1.87
N ASP A 283 6.41 12.22 -2.52
CA ASP A 283 6.36 12.33 -3.97
C ASP A 283 7.49 13.22 -4.50
N ARG A 284 7.79 14.35 -3.83
CA ARG A 284 8.93 15.20 -4.19
C ARG A 284 10.26 14.44 -4.10
N CYS A 285 10.47 13.66 -3.04
CA CYS A 285 11.69 12.90 -2.82
C CYS A 285 11.80 11.68 -3.74
N ARG A 286 10.68 11.05 -4.14
CA ARG A 286 10.65 10.06 -5.21
C ARG A 286 10.94 10.67 -6.58
N GLY A 287 10.35 11.83 -6.88
CA GLY A 287 10.63 12.57 -8.11
C GLY A 287 12.10 12.98 -8.21
N ALA A 288 12.72 13.38 -7.09
CA ALA A 288 14.17 13.61 -7.03
C ALA A 288 15.00 12.38 -7.39
N GLN A 289 14.62 11.19 -6.91
CA GLN A 289 15.29 9.94 -7.30
C GLN A 289 15.15 9.65 -8.81
N MET A 290 13.98 9.93 -9.39
CA MET A 290 13.77 9.81 -10.84
C MET A 290 14.66 10.77 -11.63
N MET A 291 14.88 12.00 -11.14
CA MET A 291 15.85 12.93 -11.74
C MET A 291 17.29 12.37 -11.70
N GLY A 292 17.66 11.67 -10.64
CA GLY A 292 18.93 10.92 -10.57
C GLY A 292 19.01 9.81 -11.61
N ASN A 293 17.94 9.04 -11.81
CA ASN A 293 17.86 8.00 -12.85
C ASN A 293 17.96 8.60 -14.27
N ILE A 294 17.36 9.77 -14.49
CA ILE A 294 17.50 10.53 -15.75
C ILE A 294 18.95 10.94 -15.98
N ALA A 295 19.62 11.51 -14.97
CA ALA A 295 21.04 11.86 -15.06
C ALA A 295 21.90 10.64 -15.42
N LYS A 296 21.62 9.49 -14.80
CA LYS A 296 22.28 8.21 -15.12
C LYS A 296 22.05 7.78 -16.56
N LEU A 297 20.81 7.86 -17.06
CA LEU A 297 20.48 7.50 -18.44
C LEU A 297 21.22 8.38 -19.45
N ILE A 298 21.29 9.69 -19.19
CA ILE A 298 22.00 10.66 -20.02
C ILE A 298 23.48 10.25 -20.16
N LEU A 299 24.15 9.95 -19.04
CA LEU A 299 25.57 9.53 -19.04
C LEU A 299 25.82 8.15 -19.65
N ARG A 300 24.80 7.29 -19.74
CA ARG A 300 24.91 5.98 -20.41
C ARG A 300 24.89 6.09 -21.93
N LYS A 301 24.35 7.18 -22.48
CA LYS A 301 24.31 7.41 -23.92
C LYS A 301 25.68 7.80 -24.45
N ASP A 302 26.32 8.77 -23.81
CA ASP A 302 27.71 9.16 -24.04
C ASP A 302 28.27 9.92 -22.82
N SER A 303 29.54 10.30 -22.86
CA SER A 303 30.20 11.09 -21.81
C SER A 303 30.84 12.36 -22.38
N SER A 304 30.20 12.99 -23.36
CA SER A 304 30.60 14.30 -23.85
C SER A 304 30.46 15.36 -22.75
N LYS A 305 31.15 16.49 -22.91
CA LYS A 305 31.07 17.59 -21.93
C LYS A 305 29.65 18.14 -21.81
N GLU A 306 28.95 18.19 -22.93
CA GLU A 306 27.56 18.62 -23.06
C GLU A 306 26.62 17.68 -22.30
N THR A 307 26.77 16.36 -22.50
CA THR A 307 25.99 15.32 -21.81
C THR A 307 26.26 15.32 -20.31
N ILE A 308 27.52 15.49 -19.89
CA ILE A 308 27.89 15.64 -18.47
C ILE A 308 27.20 16.87 -17.86
N ALA A 309 27.23 18.02 -18.54
CA ALA A 309 26.57 19.23 -18.05
C ALA A 309 25.03 19.08 -17.96
N GLN A 310 24.43 18.35 -18.90
CA GLN A 310 23.01 18.05 -18.87
C GLN A 310 22.65 17.12 -17.71
N ALA A 311 23.41 16.04 -17.50
CA ALA A 311 23.22 15.14 -16.37
C ALA A 311 23.42 15.85 -15.03
N GLU A 312 24.44 16.72 -14.93
CA GLU A 312 24.71 17.53 -13.74
C GLU A 312 23.51 18.44 -13.40
N SER A 313 22.86 19.02 -14.40
CA SER A 313 21.70 19.89 -14.20
C SER A 313 20.52 19.12 -13.59
N TRP A 314 20.25 17.91 -14.07
CA TRP A 314 19.24 17.02 -13.48
C TRP A 314 19.61 16.58 -12.06
N ALA A 315 20.85 16.18 -11.83
CA ALA A 315 21.31 15.73 -10.52
C ALA A 315 21.26 16.86 -9.47
N LYS A 316 21.68 18.07 -9.84
CA LYS A 316 21.54 19.26 -8.98
C LYS A 316 20.08 19.54 -8.64
N LYS A 317 19.18 19.46 -9.63
CA LYS A 317 17.76 19.74 -9.37
C LYS A 317 17.15 18.69 -8.45
N GLY A 318 17.45 17.41 -8.66
CA GLY A 318 17.00 16.35 -7.75
C GLY A 318 17.54 16.54 -6.33
N LEU A 319 18.81 16.90 -6.18
CA LEU A 319 19.40 17.19 -4.86
C LEU A 319 18.71 18.38 -4.17
N GLU A 320 18.46 19.47 -4.89
CA GLU A 320 17.73 20.64 -4.38
C GLU A 320 16.33 20.25 -3.89
N VAL A 321 15.58 19.47 -4.69
CA VAL A 321 14.23 19.01 -4.32
C VAL A 321 14.26 18.12 -3.08
N ALA A 322 15.19 17.17 -3.00
CA ALA A 322 15.34 16.29 -1.84
C ALA A 322 15.73 17.07 -0.57
N ASP A 323 16.67 18.02 -0.68
CA ASP A 323 17.15 18.82 0.45
C ASP A 323 16.08 19.77 0.99
N VAL A 324 15.34 20.45 0.11
CA VAL A 324 14.22 21.31 0.53
C VAL A 324 13.13 20.49 1.20
N SER A 325 12.79 19.33 0.63
CA SER A 325 11.73 18.46 1.14
C SER A 325 12.08 17.87 2.49
N ARG A 326 13.30 17.33 2.67
CA ARG A 326 13.74 16.78 3.96
C ARG A 326 13.79 17.85 5.05
N LYS A 327 14.28 19.06 4.75
CA LYS A 327 14.40 20.16 5.73
C LYS A 327 13.04 20.68 6.21
N SER A 328 12.02 20.57 5.36
CA SER A 328 10.64 20.92 5.75
C SER A 328 10.01 19.91 6.72
N LEU A 329 10.65 18.76 6.95
CA LEU A 329 10.17 17.68 7.79
C LEU A 329 11.17 17.34 8.90
N ARG A 330 10.69 16.81 10.02
CA ARG A 330 11.56 16.27 11.07
C ARG A 330 11.74 14.77 10.82
N LYS A 331 12.92 14.35 10.34
CA LYS A 331 13.32 12.96 10.05
C LYS A 331 12.34 12.25 9.13
N HIS A 332 12.69 12.10 7.86
CA HIS A 332 11.80 11.52 6.86
C HIS A 332 12.55 10.54 5.98
N GLU A 333 12.39 9.25 6.27
CA GLU A 333 13.20 8.15 5.70
C GLU A 333 13.36 8.23 4.18
N ILE A 334 12.26 8.33 3.44
CA ILE A 334 12.30 8.38 1.96
C ILE A 334 13.12 9.59 1.45
N CYS A 335 13.01 10.73 2.13
CA CYS A 335 13.68 11.96 1.74
C CYS A 335 15.15 11.97 2.14
N ASP A 336 15.47 11.40 3.29
CA ASP A 336 16.85 11.25 3.75
C ASP A 336 17.62 10.26 2.85
N ILE A 337 16.99 9.15 2.46
CA ILE A 337 17.55 8.21 1.47
C ILE A 337 17.75 8.91 0.11
N ALA A 338 16.73 9.62 -0.38
CA ALA A 338 16.83 10.36 -1.63
C ALA A 338 17.97 11.39 -1.59
N TYR A 339 18.14 12.11 -0.48
CA TYR A 339 19.22 13.07 -0.30
C TYR A 339 20.60 12.42 -0.36
N ALA A 340 20.82 11.32 0.38
CA ALA A 340 22.07 10.56 0.34
C ALA A 340 22.42 10.10 -1.09
N MET A 341 21.44 9.54 -1.80
CA MET A 341 21.62 9.06 -3.17
C MET A 341 21.90 10.20 -4.16
N MET A 342 21.22 11.34 -4.03
CA MET A 342 21.44 12.49 -4.92
C MET A 342 22.80 13.14 -4.69
N LEU A 343 23.31 13.17 -3.45
CA LEU A 343 24.70 13.57 -3.17
C LEU A 343 25.70 12.65 -3.87
N TYR A 344 25.52 11.33 -3.74
CA TYR A 344 26.38 10.35 -4.41
C TYR A 344 26.34 10.53 -5.93
N ASN A 345 25.15 10.61 -6.52
CA ASN A 345 24.98 10.75 -7.97
C ASN A 345 25.64 12.02 -8.51
N LEU A 346 25.46 13.15 -7.82
CA LEU A 346 26.11 14.40 -8.20
C LEU A 346 27.63 14.30 -8.06
N ALA A 347 28.14 13.60 -7.03
CA ALA A 347 29.57 13.42 -6.83
C ALA A 347 30.22 12.65 -7.97
N MET A 348 29.60 11.57 -8.43
CA MET A 348 30.10 10.79 -9.57
C MET A 348 30.09 11.62 -10.86
N ILE A 349 29.08 12.46 -11.07
CA ILE A 349 29.07 13.39 -12.22
C ILE A 349 30.20 14.42 -12.12
N ARG A 350 30.50 14.92 -10.92
CA ARG A 350 31.64 15.83 -10.69
C ARG A 350 32.97 15.16 -10.98
N GLU A 351 33.14 13.90 -10.58
CA GLU A 351 34.33 13.11 -10.91
C GLU A 351 34.50 12.96 -12.43
N MET A 352 33.43 12.58 -13.14
CA MET A 352 33.44 12.49 -14.61
C MET A 352 33.75 13.83 -15.29
N ALA A 353 33.39 14.95 -14.66
CA ALA A 353 33.71 16.31 -15.12
C ALA A 353 35.16 16.74 -14.80
N GLY A 354 35.95 15.92 -14.10
CA GLY A 354 37.32 16.20 -13.68
C GLY A 354 37.42 17.01 -12.38
N ASP A 355 36.33 17.21 -11.66
CA ASP A 355 36.25 17.96 -10.40
C ASP A 355 36.30 17.00 -9.19
N GLY A 356 37.45 16.36 -9.01
CA GLY A 356 37.67 15.36 -7.95
C GLY A 356 37.56 15.93 -6.54
N GLU A 357 37.87 17.22 -6.35
CA GLU A 357 37.74 17.91 -5.06
C GLU A 357 36.26 18.00 -4.64
N LYS A 358 35.39 18.49 -5.53
CA LYS A 358 33.94 18.54 -5.22
C LYS A 358 33.32 17.16 -5.15
N ALA A 359 33.78 16.22 -5.98
CA ALA A 359 33.33 14.83 -5.90
C ALA A 359 33.61 14.24 -4.51
N ARG A 360 34.82 14.42 -3.99
CA ARG A 360 35.21 13.97 -2.64
C ARG A 360 34.35 14.60 -1.54
N ALA A 361 34.11 15.91 -1.61
CA ALA A 361 33.28 16.60 -0.63
C ALA A 361 31.84 16.03 -0.60
N LEU A 362 31.23 15.85 -1.77
CA LEU A 362 29.88 15.30 -1.90
C LEU A 362 29.79 13.83 -1.47
N LEU A 363 30.78 12.99 -1.81
CA LEU A 363 30.83 11.59 -1.35
C LEU A 363 30.98 11.50 0.17
N THR A 364 31.81 12.37 0.76
CA THR A 364 31.99 12.43 2.21
C THR A 364 30.67 12.80 2.90
N GLU A 365 29.94 13.79 2.36
CA GLU A 365 28.63 14.17 2.86
C GLU A 365 27.61 13.03 2.72
N SER A 366 27.55 12.39 1.55
CA SER A 366 26.68 11.23 1.28
C SER A 366 26.94 10.08 2.25
N MET A 367 28.22 9.75 2.49
CA MET A 367 28.64 8.73 3.45
C MET A 367 28.20 9.08 4.87
N ASN A 368 28.49 10.30 5.33
CA ASN A 368 28.17 10.74 6.68
C ASN A 368 26.66 10.73 6.93
N HIS A 369 25.87 11.21 5.97
CA HIS A 369 24.41 11.16 6.07
C HIS A 369 23.90 9.72 6.03
N SER A 370 24.45 8.86 5.18
CA SER A 370 24.11 7.44 5.15
C SER A 370 24.41 6.73 6.49
N LYS A 371 25.51 7.09 7.17
CA LYS A 371 25.82 6.62 8.52
C LYS A 371 24.79 7.09 9.55
N GLU A 372 24.39 8.36 9.49
CA GLU A 372 23.40 8.96 10.39
C GLU A 372 22.04 8.25 10.30
N ILE A 373 21.60 7.88 9.09
CA ILE A 373 20.30 7.26 8.86
C ILE A 373 20.35 5.71 8.85
N GLY A 374 21.54 5.12 9.01
CA GLY A 374 21.72 3.66 9.01
C GLY A 374 21.64 3.00 7.63
N LEU A 375 21.78 3.76 6.53
CA LEU A 375 21.74 3.26 5.16
C LEU A 375 23.08 2.59 4.78
N ARG A 376 23.22 1.30 5.09
CA ARG A 376 24.47 0.53 4.90
C ARG A 376 25.01 0.55 3.47
N GLU A 377 24.15 0.36 2.48
CA GLU A 377 24.55 0.36 1.07
C GLU A 377 25.11 1.72 0.63
N GLY A 378 24.50 2.81 1.09
CA GLY A 378 24.99 4.16 0.85
C GLY A 378 26.37 4.40 1.44
N VAL A 379 26.64 3.87 2.64
CA VAL A 379 27.97 3.91 3.26
C VAL A 379 28.98 3.14 2.43
N THR A 380 28.69 1.88 2.08
CA THR A 380 29.61 1.03 1.32
C THR A 380 29.96 1.65 -0.03
N HIS A 381 28.96 2.07 -0.81
CA HIS A 381 29.20 2.66 -2.13
C HIS A 381 30.00 3.96 -2.05
N ALA A 382 29.71 4.83 -1.08
CA ALA A 382 30.44 6.08 -0.91
C ALA A 382 31.90 5.84 -0.46
N GLU A 383 32.13 4.87 0.44
CA GLU A 383 33.49 4.50 0.87
C GLU A 383 34.31 3.92 -0.28
N GLU A 384 33.72 3.05 -1.11
CA GLU A 384 34.39 2.51 -2.29
C GLU A 384 34.75 3.59 -3.30
N ALA A 385 33.83 4.52 -3.57
CA ALA A 385 34.06 5.64 -4.48
C ALA A 385 35.15 6.60 -3.95
N LEU A 386 35.19 6.87 -2.64
CA LEU A 386 36.26 7.67 -2.03
C LEU A 386 37.63 7.01 -2.16
N ARG A 387 37.72 5.69 -1.92
CA ARG A 387 38.98 4.93 -2.12
C ARG A 387 39.43 4.94 -3.59
N ALA A 388 38.49 4.88 -4.54
CA ALA A 388 38.80 4.97 -5.95
C ALA A 388 39.37 6.35 -6.32
N LEU A 389 38.82 7.44 -5.78
CA LEU A 389 39.36 8.80 -5.96
C LEU A 389 40.78 8.98 -5.38
N ASP A 390 41.13 8.24 -4.33
CA ASP A 390 42.44 8.31 -3.66
C ASP A 390 43.54 7.53 -4.37
N SER A 391 43.18 6.57 -5.22
CA SER A 391 44.14 5.61 -5.77
C SER A 391 44.78 6.02 -7.10
N ASP A 392 44.44 7.20 -7.66
CA ASP A 392 44.94 7.76 -8.94
C ASP A 392 44.93 6.80 -10.16
N ASN A 393 44.39 5.60 -9.99
CA ASN A 393 44.39 4.52 -10.95
C ASN A 393 43.05 3.81 -10.85
N VAL A 394 42.39 3.75 -12.01
CA VAL A 394 41.12 3.08 -12.33
C VAL A 394 39.95 4.06 -12.40
N LYS A 395 39.59 4.42 -13.64
CA LYS A 395 38.25 4.87 -14.01
C LYS A 395 37.26 3.86 -13.44
N PHE A 396 36.56 4.22 -12.38
CA PHE A 396 35.52 3.37 -11.81
C PHE A 396 34.47 3.16 -12.91
N ASN A 397 34.06 1.91 -13.16
CA ASN A 397 32.89 1.67 -13.99
C ASN A 397 31.69 2.26 -13.25
N SER A 398 31.33 3.48 -13.65
CA SER A 398 30.40 4.41 -13.03
C SER A 398 28.97 3.87 -13.07
N VAL A 399 28.66 2.90 -12.21
CA VAL A 399 27.28 2.51 -11.99
C VAL A 399 26.78 3.32 -10.80
N LEU A 400 26.16 4.47 -11.10
CA LEU A 400 25.33 5.17 -10.14
C LEU A 400 24.35 4.16 -9.52
N PRO A 401 24.25 4.03 -8.19
CA PRO A 401 23.27 3.16 -7.57
C PRO A 401 21.89 3.57 -8.10
N GLY A 402 21.15 2.60 -8.64
CA GLY A 402 19.73 2.81 -8.90
C GLY A 402 19.01 2.83 -7.55
N ALA A 403 18.07 3.76 -7.37
CA ALA A 403 17.14 3.66 -6.27
C ALA A 403 16.27 2.41 -6.49
N GLN A 404 16.64 1.28 -5.89
CA GLN A 404 15.69 0.22 -5.59
C GLN A 404 15.37 0.33 -4.11
N ILE A 405 14.31 1.08 -3.80
CA ILE A 405 13.69 0.97 -2.49
C ILE A 405 13.00 -0.39 -2.49
N THR A 406 13.72 -1.44 -2.08
CA THR A 406 13.05 -2.65 -1.62
C THR A 406 12.27 -2.23 -0.39
N LYS A 407 10.95 -2.04 -0.52
CA LYS A 407 10.08 -2.00 0.64
C LYS A 407 10.38 -3.27 1.44
N ALA A 408 10.77 -3.10 2.70
CA ALA A 408 10.76 -4.21 3.64
C ALA A 408 9.35 -4.83 3.58
N ALA A 409 9.33 -6.16 3.42
CA ALA A 409 8.12 -6.97 3.25
C ALA A 409 7.08 -6.75 4.36
#